data_AF-R7PUK2-F1
#
_entry.id   AF-R7PUK2-F1
#
_cell.length_a   1.000
_cell.length_b   1.000
_cell.length_c   1.000
_cell.angle_alpha   90.00
_cell.angle_beta   90.00
_cell.angle_gamma   90.00
#
_symmetry.space_group_name_H-M   'P 1'
#
loop_
_entity.id
_entity.type
_entity.pdbx_description
1 polymer ?
#
loop_
_entity_poly.entity_id
_entity_poly.type
_entity_poly.pdbx_seq_one_letter_code
_entity_poly.pdbx_strand_id
1 'polypeptide(L)'
;MSEKNKRDILDFLKEIQTFHSSKTNYDSDSRDPESRFMNDKKGVYCYNYNYQVATDPKNQMIMYNTVNIQNNYGQLINMIESSIMSLEIKPEFFTIYNGYYTDKELDYCFKHDIKIIIPYRTESERKSYIPKKYAKCKFTENRVENYFICPE
;
A
#
# COMPACT_ATOMS: atom_id res chain seq x y z
N MET A 1 25.25 28.14 8.55
CA MET A 1 24.73 26.99 7.77
C MET A 1 25.85 26.46 6.91
N SER A 2 26.19 25.18 7.03
CA SER A 2 27.30 24.54 6.29
C SER A 2 27.01 24.51 4.78
N GLU A 3 28.05 24.62 3.95
CA GLU A 3 27.92 24.53 2.47
C GLU A 3 27.32 23.19 2.01
N LYS A 4 27.52 22.12 2.81
CA LYS A 4 26.87 20.83 2.58
C LYS A 4 25.35 20.93 2.72
N ASN A 5 24.87 21.54 3.80
CA ASN A 5 23.43 21.72 4.03
C ASN A 5 22.76 22.58 2.94
N LYS A 6 23.47 23.57 2.38
CA LYS A 6 22.95 24.35 1.25
C LYS A 6 22.80 23.49 0.00
N ARG A 7 23.76 22.61 -0.28
CA ARG A 7 23.71 21.68 -1.41
C ARG A 7 22.55 20.69 -1.28
N ASP A 8 22.42 20.09 -0.10
CA ASP A 8 21.34 19.12 0.18
C ASP A 8 19.96 19.77 0.03
N ILE A 9 19.80 21.03 0.49
CA ILE A 9 18.56 21.79 0.31
C ILE A 9 18.31 22.11 -1.17
N LEU A 10 19.34 22.49 -1.93
CA LEU A 10 19.20 22.81 -3.35
C LEU A 10 18.90 21.58 -4.20
N ASP A 11 19.44 20.43 -3.85
CA ASP A 11 19.17 19.16 -4.52
C ASP A 11 17.74 18.69 -4.23
N PHE A 12 17.28 18.82 -2.99
CA PHE A 12 15.88 18.58 -2.62
C PHE A 12 14.90 19.52 -3.36
N LEU A 13 15.23 20.81 -3.46
CA LEU A 13 14.42 21.77 -4.22
C LEU A 13 14.36 21.44 -5.71
N LYS A 14 15.47 20.97 -6.31
CA LYS A 14 15.49 20.50 -7.69
C LYS A 14 14.65 19.24 -7.89
N GLU A 15 14.68 18.32 -6.95
CA GLU A 15 13.88 17.10 -6.98
C GLU A 15 12.38 17.44 -6.96
N ILE A 16 11.95 18.34 -6.07
CA ILE A 16 10.59 18.89 -6.03
C ILE A 16 10.22 19.54 -7.37
N GLN A 17 11.10 20.38 -7.91
CA GLN A 17 10.84 21.11 -9.15
C GLN A 17 10.74 20.17 -10.37
N THR A 18 11.56 19.12 -10.40
CA THR A 18 11.53 18.08 -11.44
C THR A 18 10.26 17.24 -11.35
N PHE A 19 9.83 16.88 -10.13
CA PHE A 19 8.58 16.17 -9.87
C PHE A 19 7.35 16.99 -10.30
N HIS A 20 7.33 18.30 -10.06
CA HIS A 20 6.24 19.16 -10.52
C HIS A 20 6.24 19.34 -12.05
N SER A 21 7.43 19.39 -12.67
CA SER A 21 7.57 19.61 -14.11
C SER A 21 7.30 18.35 -14.94
N SER A 22 7.39 17.16 -14.35
CA SER A 22 7.09 15.89 -15.00
C SER A 22 5.60 15.54 -15.03
N LYS A 23 4.74 16.29 -14.32
CA LYS A 23 3.28 16.18 -14.46
C LYS A 23 2.87 16.68 -15.84
N THR A 24 2.54 15.76 -16.75
CA THR A 24 1.88 16.11 -18.00
C THR A 24 0.47 16.65 -17.71
N ASN A 25 0.14 17.81 -18.29
CA ASN A 25 -1.08 18.61 -18.05
C ASN A 25 -2.43 17.93 -18.38
N TYR A 26 -2.48 16.61 -18.51
CA TYR A 26 -3.67 15.84 -18.88
C TYR A 26 -4.30 15.04 -17.72
N ASP A 27 -3.70 15.06 -16.52
CA ASP A 27 -4.07 14.16 -15.42
C ASP A 27 -4.77 14.81 -14.20
N SER A 28 -4.95 16.13 -14.16
CA SER A 28 -5.50 16.84 -13.00
C SER A 28 -6.71 17.71 -13.35
N ASP A 29 -7.85 17.51 -12.66
CA ASP A 29 -9.01 18.41 -12.73
C ASP A 29 -8.61 19.79 -12.18
N SER A 30 -9.01 20.86 -12.89
CA SER A 30 -8.75 22.24 -12.46
C SER A 30 -9.48 22.61 -11.16
N ARG A 31 -10.57 21.90 -10.83
CA ARG A 31 -11.32 22.05 -9.58
C ARG A 31 -10.83 21.11 -8.48
N ASP A 32 -10.22 19.99 -8.86
CA ASP A 32 -9.61 19.06 -7.92
C ASP A 32 -8.26 18.54 -8.46
N PRO A 33 -7.15 19.20 -8.05
CA PRO A 33 -5.81 18.82 -8.45
C PRO A 33 -5.36 17.45 -7.96
N GLU A 34 -6.04 16.85 -6.99
CA GLU A 34 -5.72 15.53 -6.42
C GLU A 34 -6.48 14.38 -7.09
N SER A 35 -7.51 14.70 -7.89
CA SER A 35 -8.12 13.73 -8.77
C SER A 35 -7.13 13.24 -9.84
N ARG A 36 -7.32 12.00 -10.31
CA ARG A 36 -6.52 11.41 -11.38
C ARG A 36 -7.45 10.81 -12.44
N PHE A 37 -7.12 10.99 -13.71
CA PHE A 37 -7.89 10.40 -14.81
C PHE A 37 -7.62 8.89 -14.88
N MET A 38 -8.62 8.05 -14.55
CA MET A 38 -8.46 6.59 -14.51
C MET A 38 -9.78 5.85 -14.76
N ASN A 39 -9.72 4.56 -15.11
CA ASN A 39 -10.96 3.75 -15.20
C ASN A 39 -11.58 3.55 -13.82
N ASP A 40 -12.90 3.72 -13.78
CA ASP A 40 -13.72 3.23 -12.70
C ASP A 40 -13.93 1.69 -12.79
N LYS A 41 -14.64 1.15 -11.81
CA LYS A 41 -15.00 -0.28 -11.75
C LYS A 41 -15.89 -0.76 -12.92
N LYS A 42 -16.45 0.13 -13.73
CA LYS A 42 -17.27 -0.17 -14.91
C LYS A 42 -16.46 -0.06 -16.21
N GLY A 43 -15.17 0.27 -16.13
CA GLY A 43 -14.30 0.46 -17.30
C GLY A 43 -14.52 1.81 -17.99
N VAL A 44 -15.10 2.79 -17.29
CA VAL A 44 -15.29 4.16 -17.78
C VAL A 44 -14.15 5.02 -17.23
N TYR A 45 -13.43 5.71 -18.13
CA TYR A 45 -12.44 6.70 -17.72
C TYR A 45 -13.11 7.97 -17.21
N CYS A 46 -12.80 8.34 -15.98
CA CYS A 46 -13.17 9.62 -15.38
C CYS A 46 -12.16 10.04 -14.32
N TYR A 47 -12.27 11.28 -13.83
CA TYR A 47 -11.50 11.74 -12.69
C TYR A 47 -11.97 11.02 -11.42
N ASN A 48 -11.09 10.20 -10.84
CA ASN A 48 -11.34 9.41 -9.63
C ASN A 48 -10.19 9.57 -8.64
N TYR A 49 -10.38 9.03 -7.43
CA TYR A 49 -9.32 8.88 -6.43
C TYR A 49 -9.07 7.40 -6.17
N ASN A 50 -7.81 7.00 -6.25
CA ASN A 50 -7.34 5.74 -5.68
C ASN A 50 -6.54 6.06 -4.41
N TYR A 51 -7.28 6.41 -3.36
CA TYR A 51 -6.72 6.87 -2.10
C TYR A 51 -6.31 5.69 -1.21
N GLN A 52 -5.09 5.74 -0.69
CA GLN A 52 -4.58 4.79 0.30
C GLN A 52 -4.10 5.56 1.52
N VAL A 53 -4.37 5.01 2.70
CA VAL A 53 -4.13 5.69 3.97
C VAL A 53 -3.67 4.70 5.05
N ALA A 54 -2.72 5.14 5.87
CA ALA A 54 -2.32 4.45 7.10
C ALA A 54 -2.74 5.31 8.30
N THR A 55 -3.27 4.67 9.33
CA THR A 55 -3.79 5.35 10.52
C THR A 55 -3.27 4.70 11.79
N ASP A 56 -2.96 5.51 12.79
CA ASP A 56 -2.73 5.03 14.16
C ASP A 56 -4.08 4.71 14.83
N PRO A 57 -4.32 3.46 15.28
CA PRO A 57 -5.58 3.11 15.94
C PRO A 57 -5.77 3.79 17.31
N LYS A 58 -4.69 4.18 18.00
CA LYS A 58 -4.78 4.74 19.35
C LYS A 58 -5.28 6.18 19.31
N ASN A 59 -4.65 7.03 18.50
CA ASN A 59 -4.97 8.45 18.42
C ASN A 59 -5.85 8.79 17.21
N GLN A 60 -6.17 7.82 16.35
CA GLN A 60 -6.96 8.00 15.12
C GLN A 60 -6.32 9.03 14.17
N MET A 61 -4.99 9.11 14.18
CA MET A 61 -4.23 10.05 13.34
C MET A 61 -3.85 9.39 12.02
N ILE A 62 -3.87 10.17 10.94
CA ILE A 62 -3.34 9.76 9.64
C ILE A 62 -1.81 9.84 9.70
N MET A 63 -1.15 8.70 9.48
CA MET A 63 0.30 8.60 9.48
C MET A 63 0.90 8.71 8.08
N TYR A 64 0.12 8.28 7.08
CA TYR A 64 0.51 8.35 5.68
C TYR A 64 -0.73 8.39 4.81
N ASN A 65 -0.67 9.12 3.72
CA ASN A 65 -1.69 9.12 2.70
C ASN A 65 -1.08 9.28 1.31
N THR A 66 -1.72 8.68 0.31
CA THR A 66 -1.33 8.85 -1.09
C THR A 66 -2.54 8.68 -2.02
N VAL A 67 -2.52 9.38 -3.14
CA VAL A 67 -3.47 9.18 -4.25
C VAL A 67 -2.71 8.60 -5.42
N ASN A 68 -3.03 7.36 -5.77
CA ASN A 68 -2.35 6.65 -6.85
C ASN A 68 -3.05 6.83 -8.19
N ILE A 69 -2.27 6.69 -9.27
CA ILE A 69 -2.81 6.44 -10.60
C ILE A 69 -3.04 4.92 -10.75
N GLN A 70 -3.96 4.55 -11.63
CA GLN A 70 -4.48 3.20 -11.93
C GLN A 70 -3.55 2.00 -11.62
N ASN A 71 -4.09 0.94 -11.00
CA ASN A 71 -3.44 -0.38 -10.76
C ASN A 71 -2.09 -0.41 -9.99
N ASN A 72 -1.88 0.50 -9.04
CA ASN A 72 -0.64 0.50 -8.26
C ASN A 72 -0.68 -0.39 -7.01
N TYR A 73 -0.10 -1.57 -7.18
CA TYR A 73 0.62 -2.27 -6.11
C TYR A 73 1.95 -1.55 -5.81
N GLY A 74 2.57 -1.70 -4.64
CA GLY A 74 3.88 -1.09 -4.35
C GLY A 74 3.91 0.05 -3.34
N GLN A 75 2.80 0.37 -2.68
CA GLN A 75 2.76 1.45 -1.66
C GLN A 75 2.92 0.96 -0.22
N LEU A 76 2.88 -0.36 0.02
CA LEU A 76 2.90 -0.91 1.36
C LEU A 76 4.19 -0.53 2.09
N ILE A 77 5.34 -0.62 1.42
CA ILE A 77 6.63 -0.27 2.00
C ILE A 77 6.65 1.21 2.40
N ASN A 78 6.23 2.12 1.50
CA ASN A 78 6.17 3.55 1.80
C ASN A 78 5.25 3.86 2.97
N MET A 79 4.09 3.19 3.05
CA MET A 79 3.15 3.31 4.16
C MET A 79 3.78 2.88 5.48
N ILE A 80 4.47 1.74 5.50
CA ILE A 80 5.13 1.21 6.70
C ILE A 80 6.24 2.16 7.16
N GLU A 81 7.19 2.48 6.29
CA GLU A 81 8.34 3.32 6.63
C GLU A 81 7.92 4.71 7.10
N SER A 82 6.96 5.33 6.41
CA SER A 82 6.41 6.62 6.84
C SER A 82 5.71 6.54 8.18
N SER A 83 4.95 5.46 8.42
CA SER A 83 4.26 5.26 9.70
C SER A 83 5.25 5.07 10.86
N ILE A 84 6.33 4.30 10.65
CA ILE A 84 7.38 4.11 11.65
C ILE A 84 8.08 5.44 11.93
N MET A 85 8.42 6.19 10.88
CA MET A 85 9.06 7.50 11.01
C MET A 85 8.17 8.48 11.79
N SER A 86 6.87 8.55 11.48
CA SER A 86 5.95 9.47 12.15
C SER A 86 5.56 9.05 13.57
N LEU A 87 5.56 7.75 13.88
CA LEU A 87 5.34 7.25 15.24
C LEU A 87 6.61 7.25 16.09
N GLU A 88 7.78 7.40 15.46
CA GLU A 88 9.11 7.19 16.05
C GLU A 88 9.29 5.82 16.73
N ILE A 89 8.41 4.87 16.39
CA ILE A 89 8.32 3.54 16.99
C ILE A 89 7.91 2.58 15.87
N LYS A 90 8.52 1.38 15.85
CA LYS A 90 8.07 0.27 15.00
C LYS A 90 6.84 -0.41 15.63
N PRO A 91 5.65 -0.35 15.00
CA PRO A 91 4.47 -1.06 15.49
C PRO A 91 4.70 -2.57 15.54
N GLU A 92 4.04 -3.24 16.47
CA GLU A 92 4.11 -4.70 16.57
C GLU A 92 3.47 -5.38 15.35
N PHE A 93 2.37 -4.83 14.86
CA PHE A 93 1.63 -5.34 13.70
C PHE A 93 1.14 -4.21 12.81
N PHE A 94 1.10 -4.45 11.50
CA PHE A 94 0.38 -3.63 10.53
C PHE A 94 -0.83 -4.39 10.01
N THR A 95 -2.02 -3.79 10.08
CA THR A 95 -3.24 -4.35 9.47
C THR A 95 -3.45 -3.75 8.09
N ILE A 96 -3.53 -4.58 7.06
CA ILE A 96 -3.66 -4.12 5.66
C ILE A 96 -4.83 -4.79 4.96
N TYR A 97 -5.43 -4.10 3.99
CA TYR A 97 -6.48 -4.69 3.16
C TYR A 97 -5.93 -5.71 2.17
N ASN A 98 -6.72 -6.74 1.89
CA ASN A 98 -6.40 -7.74 0.90
C ASN A 98 -6.33 -7.13 -0.51
N GLY A 99 -5.27 -7.44 -1.26
CA GLY A 99 -5.09 -6.96 -2.64
C GLY A 99 -4.29 -5.67 -2.78
N TYR A 100 -3.80 -5.09 -1.68
CA TYR A 100 -2.97 -3.87 -1.68
C TYR A 100 -1.48 -4.14 -1.40
N TYR A 101 -0.99 -5.30 -1.84
CA TYR A 101 0.41 -5.71 -1.68
C TYR A 101 0.88 -6.57 -2.85
N THR A 102 2.18 -6.60 -3.08
CA THR A 102 2.90 -7.52 -3.98
C THR A 102 3.71 -8.55 -3.22
N ASP A 103 4.10 -9.63 -3.88
CA ASP A 103 5.02 -10.64 -3.33
C ASP A 103 6.38 -10.02 -2.91
N LYS A 104 6.85 -8.99 -3.63
CA LYS A 104 8.08 -8.26 -3.28
C LYS A 104 7.95 -7.50 -1.97
N GLU A 105 6.79 -6.88 -1.73
CA GLU A 105 6.53 -6.17 -0.48
C GLU A 105 6.32 -7.14 0.69
N LEU A 106 5.74 -8.32 0.45
CA LEU A 106 5.66 -9.39 1.45
C LEU A 106 7.06 -9.92 1.82
N ASP A 107 7.91 -10.16 0.83
CA ASP A 107 9.31 -10.57 1.04
C ASP A 107 10.11 -9.50 1.80
N TYR A 108 9.88 -8.22 1.49
CA TYR A 108 10.42 -7.10 2.26
C TYR A 108 9.95 -7.16 3.72
N CYS A 109 8.64 -7.30 3.97
CA CYS A 109 8.12 -7.40 5.33
C CYS A 109 8.75 -8.55 6.10
N PHE A 110 8.90 -9.72 5.46
CA PHE A 110 9.55 -10.88 6.07
C PHE A 110 11.03 -10.61 6.43
N LYS A 111 11.81 -10.06 5.49
CA LYS A 111 13.24 -9.76 5.69
C LYS A 111 13.51 -8.71 6.76
N HIS A 112 12.57 -7.79 6.97
CA HIS A 112 12.69 -6.69 7.91
C HIS A 112 11.94 -6.94 9.24
N ASP A 113 11.50 -8.18 9.49
CA ASP A 113 10.73 -8.59 10.68
C ASP A 113 9.49 -7.71 10.91
N ILE A 114 8.81 -7.33 9.83
CA ILE A 114 7.56 -6.58 9.88
C ILE A 114 6.41 -7.58 9.86
N LYS A 115 5.65 -7.61 10.95
CA LYS A 115 4.48 -8.49 11.06
C LYS A 115 3.26 -7.78 10.48
N ILE A 116 2.60 -8.45 9.54
CA ILE A 116 1.41 -7.94 8.87
C ILE A 116 0.23 -8.87 9.11
N ILE A 117 -0.96 -8.29 9.28
CA ILE A 117 -2.23 -8.99 9.39
C ILE A 117 -3.04 -8.65 8.15
N ILE A 118 -3.39 -9.68 7.38
CA ILE A 118 -4.17 -9.57 6.14
C ILE A 118 -5.47 -10.34 6.33
N PRO A 119 -6.65 -9.72 6.15
CA PRO A 119 -7.92 -10.43 6.22
C PRO A 119 -8.02 -11.41 5.06
N TYR A 120 -8.49 -12.63 5.37
CA TYR A 120 -8.64 -13.67 4.37
C TYR A 120 -9.80 -13.34 3.41
N ARG A 121 -9.56 -13.49 2.10
CA ARG A 121 -10.49 -13.04 1.05
C ARG A 121 -11.88 -13.65 1.16
N THR A 122 -12.02 -14.87 1.68
CA THR A 122 -13.34 -15.51 1.76
C THR A 122 -14.16 -15.08 2.98
N GLU A 123 -13.56 -14.43 3.99
CA GLU A 123 -14.34 -13.92 5.13
C GLU A 123 -15.15 -12.67 4.76
N SER A 124 -14.69 -11.90 3.76
CA SER A 124 -15.40 -10.72 3.26
C SER A 124 -16.50 -11.06 2.23
N GLU A 125 -16.50 -12.26 1.66
CA GLU A 125 -17.50 -12.72 0.70
C GLU A 125 -18.63 -13.47 1.45
N ARG A 126 -19.70 -12.76 1.85
CA ARG A 126 -20.93 -13.33 2.45
C ARG A 126 -21.75 -14.25 1.52
N LYS A 127 -21.19 -14.72 0.42
CA LYS A 127 -21.87 -15.67 -0.48
C LYS A 127 -21.42 -17.08 -0.13
N SER A 128 -22.31 -18.03 -0.36
CA SER A 128 -22.11 -19.48 -0.32
C SER A 128 -21.04 -19.92 -1.33
N TYR A 129 -19.80 -19.44 -1.14
CA TYR A 129 -18.65 -19.79 -1.94
C TYR A 129 -18.22 -21.18 -1.51
N ILE A 130 -18.48 -22.17 -2.36
CA ILE A 130 -17.89 -23.49 -2.20
C ILE A 130 -16.44 -23.37 -2.67
N PRO A 131 -15.44 -23.50 -1.79
CA PRO A 131 -14.05 -23.36 -2.19
C PRO A 131 -13.68 -24.46 -3.18
N LYS A 132 -13.04 -24.07 -4.29
CA LYS A 132 -12.45 -25.01 -5.25
C LYS A 132 -11.53 -26.01 -4.53
N LYS A 133 -11.33 -27.20 -5.11
CA LYS A 133 -10.48 -28.27 -4.55
C LYS A 133 -9.15 -27.74 -3.99
N TYR A 134 -8.44 -26.92 -4.79
CA TYR A 134 -7.15 -26.32 -4.41
C TYR A 134 -7.25 -24.85 -3.97
N ALA A 135 -8.33 -24.45 -3.30
CA ALA A 135 -8.42 -23.13 -2.69
C ALA A 135 -7.48 -23.01 -1.48
N LYS A 136 -6.87 -21.84 -1.22
CA LYS A 136 -5.89 -21.65 -0.13
C LYS A 136 -6.42 -22.11 1.24
N CYS A 137 -7.70 -21.89 1.54
CA CYS A 137 -8.35 -22.31 2.80
C CYS A 137 -8.55 -23.82 2.96
N LYS A 138 -8.31 -24.62 1.91
CA LYS A 138 -8.38 -26.09 1.95
C LYS A 138 -7.03 -26.72 2.29
N PHE A 139 -5.94 -25.95 2.27
CA PHE A 139 -4.62 -26.43 2.68
C PHE A 139 -4.52 -26.46 4.20
N THR A 140 -3.92 -27.51 4.73
CA THR A 140 -3.67 -27.65 6.17
C THR A 140 -2.23 -27.27 6.47
N GLU A 141 -2.01 -26.34 7.39
CA GLU A 141 -0.66 -25.92 7.80
C GLU A 141 -0.05 -26.94 8.76
N ASN A 142 1.15 -27.46 8.43
CA ASN A 142 2.03 -28.12 9.40
C ASN A 142 3.01 -27.09 9.94
N ARG A 143 2.71 -26.54 11.12
CA ARG A 143 3.54 -25.51 11.78
C ARG A 143 4.89 -26.02 12.28
N VAL A 144 5.00 -27.32 12.57
CA VAL A 144 6.22 -27.91 13.11
C VAL A 144 7.27 -27.99 12.02
N GLU A 145 6.86 -28.42 10.83
CA GLU A 145 7.77 -28.66 9.70
C GLU A 145 7.71 -27.55 8.64
N ASN A 146 6.90 -26.51 8.87
CA ASN A 146 6.76 -25.30 8.05
C ASN A 146 6.42 -25.57 6.58
N TYR A 147 5.38 -26.38 6.33
CA TYR A 147 4.80 -26.59 5.01
C TYR A 147 3.28 -26.71 5.04
N PHE A 148 2.65 -26.65 3.87
CA PHE A 148 1.21 -26.84 3.69
C PHE A 148 0.92 -28.22 3.07
N ILE A 149 -0.05 -28.93 3.65
CA ILE A 149 -0.58 -30.19 3.15
C ILE A 149 -1.70 -29.89 2.14
N CYS A 150 -1.59 -30.49 0.96
CA CYS A 150 -2.57 -30.34 -0.12
C CYS A 150 -3.87 -31.09 0.20
N PRO A 151 -5.05 -30.51 -0.06
CA PRO A 151 -6.33 -31.21 0.10
C PRO A 151 -6.51 -32.35 -0.91
N GLU A 152 -7.04 -33.48 -0.43
CA GLU A 152 -7.37 -34.67 -1.24
C GLU A 152 -8.52 -34.46 -2.23
#